data_AF-A0A022PJ02-F1
#
_entry.id   AF-A0A022PJ02-F1
#
_cell.length_a   1.000
_cell.length_b   1.000
_cell.length_c   1.000
_cell.angle_alpha   90.00
_cell.angle_beta   90.00
_cell.angle_gamma   90.00
#
_symmetry.space_group_name_H-M   'P 1'
#
loop_
_entity.id
_entity.type
_entity.pdbx_description
1 polymer ?
#
loop_
_entity_poly.entity_id
_entity_poly.type
_entity_poly.pdbx_seq_one_letter_code
_entity_poly.pdbx_strand_id
1 'polypeptide(L)' 'MNLTTEPDTENNQNQGNQNVIVEVSGITSATYLTPIKDTLAKWKDSQEAIININGVGIVVSKENVDKLIGI' A
#
# COMPACT_ATOMS: atom_id res chain seq x y z
N MET A 1 6.47 10.09 8.78
CA MET A 1 5.95 8.88 8.13
C MET A 1 6.32 8.94 6.65
N ASN A 2 6.84 7.85 6.11
CA ASN A 2 7.13 7.69 4.68
C ASN A 2 6.36 6.49 4.14
N LEU A 3 5.91 6.60 2.89
CA LEU A 3 5.31 5.52 2.13
C LEU A 3 6.12 5.36 0.84
N THR A 4 6.69 4.18 0.66
CA THR A 4 7.47 3.82 -0.53
C THR A 4 6.79 2.67 -1.26
N THR A 5 6.90 2.67 -2.58
CA THR A 5 6.25 1.66 -3.43
C THR A 5 7.25 1.08 -4.41
N GLU A 6 7.18 -0.22 -4.62
CA GLU A 6 7.91 -0.92 -5.68
C GLU A 6 6.94 -1.70 -6.56
N PRO A 7 7.17 -1.82 -7.87
CA PRO A 7 6.36 -2.66 -8.74
C PRO A 7 6.43 -4.13 -8.30
N ASP A 8 5.29 -4.78 -8.18
CA ASP A 8 5.23 -6.24 -7.97
C ASP A 8 5.33 -6.94 -9.34
N THR A 9 6.56 -7.19 -9.80
CA THR A 9 6.83 -7.72 -11.14
C THR A 9 6.22 -9.10 -11.40
N GLU A 10 5.95 -9.90 -10.35
CA GLU A 10 5.31 -11.21 -10.46
C GLU A 10 3.82 -11.08 -10.79
N ASN A 11 3.13 -10.11 -10.18
CA ASN A 11 1.69 -9.92 -10.32
C ASN A 11 1.29 -8.93 -11.44
N ASN A 12 2.24 -8.30 -12.12
CA ASN A 12 2.01 -7.28 -13.16
C ASN A 12 1.79 -7.83 -14.59
N GLN A 13 1.37 -9.08 -14.74
CA GLN A 13 1.22 -9.71 -16.06
C GLN A 13 -0.03 -9.27 -16.85
N ASN A 14 -0.97 -8.53 -16.24
CA ASN A 14 -2.23 -8.11 -16.86
C ASN A 14 -2.25 -6.62 -17.24
N GLN A 15 -2.73 -6.31 -18.45
CA GLN A 15 -2.77 -4.96 -18.99
C GLN A 15 -3.96 -4.16 -18.41
N GLY A 16 -3.68 -3.19 -17.52
CA GLY A 16 -4.66 -2.18 -17.06
C GLY A 16 -4.40 -1.67 -15.64
N ASN A 17 -3.89 -2.55 -14.77
CA ASN A 17 -3.52 -2.20 -13.40
C ASN A 17 -2.04 -2.48 -13.15
N GLN A 18 -1.45 -1.69 -12.27
CA GLN A 18 -0.11 -1.88 -11.75
C GLN A 18 -0.20 -2.30 -10.28
N ASN A 19 0.20 -3.54 -10.03
CA ASN A 19 0.39 -4.09 -8.69
C ASN A 19 1.67 -3.52 -8.07
N VAL A 20 1.56 -3.06 -6.82
CA VAL A 20 2.67 -2.51 -6.05
C VAL A 20 2.76 -3.14 -4.67
N ILE A 21 3.99 -3.26 -4.19
CA ILE A 21 4.31 -3.55 -2.80
C ILE A 21 4.46 -2.21 -2.08
N VAL A 22 3.76 -2.04 -0.96
CA VAL A 22 3.80 -0.81 -0.16
C VAL A 22 4.61 -1.06 1.11
N GLU A 23 5.64 -0.24 1.36
CA GLU A 23 6.33 -0.21 2.64
C GLU A 23 6.05 1.13 3.34
N VAL A 24 5.65 1.06 4.62
CA VAL A 24 5.41 2.23 5.46
C VAL A 24 6.36 2.26 6.64
N SER A 25 7.03 3.39 6.82
CA SER A 25 8.05 3.56 7.86
C SER A 25 7.99 4.92 8.57
N GLY A 26 8.63 4.98 9.73
CA GLY A 26 8.81 6.19 10.52
C GLY A 26 7.84 6.28 11.69
N ILE A 27 7.56 7.51 12.12
CA ILE A 27 6.78 7.78 13.34
C ILE A 27 5.43 8.40 12.99
N THR A 28 4.38 7.97 13.68
CA THR A 28 3.03 8.54 13.68
C THR A 28 2.51 8.64 15.12
N SER A 29 1.40 9.35 15.37
CA SER A 29 0.76 9.31 16.68
C SER A 29 0.10 7.95 16.92
N ALA A 30 0.13 7.45 18.15
CA ALA A 30 -0.54 6.21 18.55
C ALA A 30 -2.03 6.17 18.16
N THR A 31 -2.70 7.33 18.12
CA THR A 31 -4.10 7.44 17.65
C THR A 31 -4.29 7.08 16.17
N TYR A 32 -3.26 7.23 15.34
CA TYR A 32 -3.32 6.92 13.91
C TYR A 32 -2.67 5.60 13.54
N LEU A 33 -1.91 4.97 14.44
CA LEU A 33 -1.19 3.73 14.12
C LEU A 33 -2.14 2.62 13.64
N THR A 34 -3.18 2.31 14.42
CA THR A 34 -4.16 1.28 14.06
C THR A 34 -4.96 1.65 12.80
N PRO A 35 -5.54 2.87 12.67
CA PRO A 35 -6.23 3.27 11.44
C PRO A 35 -5.38 3.17 10.17
N ILE A 36 -4.07 3.47 10.23
CA ILE A 36 -3.17 3.34 9.09
C ILE A 36 -3.00 1.86 8.71
N LYS A 37 -2.72 0.99 9.68
CA LYS A 37 -2.56 -0.46 9.43
C LYS A 37 -3.84 -1.07 8.85
N ASP A 38 -5.00 -0.71 9.39
CA ASP A 38 -6.30 -1.19 8.91
C ASP A 38 -6.57 -0.72 7.46
N THR A 39 -6.19 0.51 7.12
CA THR A 39 -6.35 1.04 5.77
C THR A 39 -5.48 0.30 4.76
N LEU A 40 -4.22 0.03 5.11
CA LEU A 40 -3.28 -0.71 4.25
C LEU A 40 -3.73 -2.17 4.06
N ALA A 41 -4.22 -2.81 5.12
CA ALA A 41 -4.82 -4.13 5.03
C ALA A 41 -6.03 -4.15 4.09
N LYS A 42 -6.94 -3.16 4.19
CA LYS A 42 -8.07 -3.02 3.27
C LYS A 42 -7.65 -2.83 1.82
N TRP A 43 -6.62 -2.01 1.57
CA TRP A 43 -6.08 -1.83 0.23
C TRP A 43 -5.59 -3.16 -0.35
N LYS A 44 -4.77 -3.90 0.43
CA LYS A 44 -4.29 -5.23 0.05
C LYS A 44 -5.43 -6.22 -0.19
N ASP A 45 -6.40 -6.29 0.72
CA ASP A 45 -7.45 -7.31 0.66
C ASP A 45 -8.51 -7.02 -0.41
N SER A 46 -8.69 -5.74 -0.80
CA SER A 46 -9.62 -5.37 -1.87
C SER A 46 -9.21 -5.97 -3.21
N GLN A 47 -7.91 -6.05 -3.50
CA GLN A 47 -7.37 -6.36 -4.83
C GLN A 47 -7.95 -5.45 -5.95
N GLU A 48 -8.52 -4.30 -5.56
CA GLU A 48 -9.09 -3.29 -6.44
C GLU A 48 -8.12 -2.12 -6.61
N ALA A 49 -8.31 -1.32 -7.67
CA ALA A 49 -7.52 -0.12 -7.88
C ALA A 49 -7.88 0.93 -6.83
N ILE A 50 -6.94 1.24 -5.93
CA ILE A 50 -7.14 2.22 -4.85
C ILE A 50 -6.93 3.67 -5.31
N ILE A 51 -6.19 3.84 -6.40
CA ILE A 51 -5.90 5.11 -7.07
C ILE A 51 -5.78 4.84 -8.57
N ASN A 52 -6.15 5.81 -9.39
CA ASN A 52 -5.94 5.77 -10.83
C ASN A 52 -5.04 6.94 -11.24
N ILE A 53 -3.94 6.66 -11.93
CA ILE A 53 -3.01 7.66 -12.45
C ILE A 53 -2.91 7.47 -13.95
N ASN A 54 -3.34 8.47 -14.72
CA ASN A 54 -3.26 8.46 -16.19
C ASN A 54 -3.86 7.20 -16.85
N GLY A 55 -4.95 6.67 -16.28
CA GLY A 55 -5.62 5.47 -16.80
C GLY A 55 -5.03 4.15 -16.30
N VAL A 56 -3.99 4.19 -15.47
CA VAL A 56 -3.40 3.00 -14.82
C VAL A 56 -3.92 2.91 -13.39
N GLY A 57 -4.63 1.84 -13.06
CA GLY A 57 -5.08 1.55 -11.70
C GLY A 57 -3.93 1.04 -10.83
N ILE A 58 -3.73 1.60 -9.65
CA ILE A 58 -2.73 1.13 -8.68
C ILE A 58 -3.41 0.18 -7.70
N VAL A 59 -2.93 -1.06 -7.64
CA VAL A 59 -3.44 -2.12 -6.76
C VAL A 59 -2.35 -2.49 -5.77
N VAL A 60 -2.69 -2.60 -4.48
CA VAL A 60 -1.73 -3.02 -3.46
C VAL A 60 -1.75 -4.55 -3.39
N SER A 61 -0.66 -5.20 -3.78
CA SER A 61 -0.55 -6.66 -3.72
C SER A 61 0.02 -7.14 -2.38
N LYS A 62 0.89 -6.34 -1.76
CA LYS A 62 1.52 -6.60 -0.47
C LYS A 62 1.71 -5.30 0.30
N GLU A 63 1.63 -5.36 1.62
CA GLU A 63 2.03 -4.28 2.52
C GLU A 63 3.15 -4.75 3.46
N ASN A 64 3.91 -3.79 3.99
CA ASN A 64 4.76 -3.97 5.15
C ASN A 64 4.73 -2.70 6.01
N VAL A 65 4.34 -2.85 7.27
CA VAL A 65 4.19 -1.77 8.25
C VAL A 65 5.09 -1.94 9.48
N ASP A 66 6.04 -2.88 9.46
CA ASP A 66 6.86 -3.24 10.62
C ASP A 66 7.72 -2.08 11.13
N LYS A 67 8.09 -1.17 10.21
CA LYS A 67 8.90 0.02 10.52
C LYS A 67 8.07 1.26 10.86
N LEU A 68 6.74 1.14 10.96
CA LEU A 68 5.86 2.22 11.41
C LEU A 68 5.64 2.14 12.93
N ILE A 69 6.09 3.16 13.64
CA ILE A 69 6.02 3.25 15.10
C ILE A 69 5.02 4.32 15.53
N GLY A 70 4.16 4.00 16.49
CA GLY A 70 3.26 4.96 17.15
C GLY A 70 3.90 5.54 18.40
N ILE A 71 3.78 6.86 18.60
CA ILE A 71 4.18 7.58 19.83
C ILE A 71 3.02 8.29 20.50
#